data_AF-A0A4U9XJL1-F1
#
_entry.id   AF-A0A4U9XJL1-F1
#
_cell.length_a   1.000
_cell.length_b   1.000
_cell.length_c   1.000
_cell.angle_alpha   90.00
_cell.angle_beta   90.00
_cell.angle_gamma   90.00
#
_symmetry.space_group_name_H-M   'P 1'
#
loop_
_entity.id
_entity.type
_entity.pdbx_description
1 polymer ?
#
loop_
_entity_poly.entity_id
_entity_poly.type
_entity_poly.pdbx_seq_one_letter_code
_entity_poly.pdbx_strand_id
1 'polypeptide(L)' 'MNYTVTVYKNKVAIETRWASSHLDARIFRFELQKKYDGQKVKIEIEEVE' A
#
# COMPACT_ATOMS: atom_id res chain seq x y z
N MET A 1 -10.40 -10.55 8.55
CA MET A 1 -9.78 -10.28 7.23
C MET A 1 -8.78 -9.17 7.43
N ASN A 2 -7.51 -9.46 7.18
CA ASN A 2 -6.45 -8.47 7.20
C ASN A 2 -6.18 -8.01 5.77
N TYR A 3 -5.59 -6.83 5.62
CA TYR A 3 -5.18 -6.30 4.33
C TYR A 3 -3.72 -5.89 4.42
N THR A 4 -3.00 -6.01 3.32
CA THR A 4 -1.67 -5.43 3.16
C THR A 4 -1.73 -4.33 2.11
N VAL A 5 -0.97 -3.26 2.34
CA VAL A 5 -0.77 -2.18 1.38
C VAL A 5 0.71 -2.12 1.07
N THR A 6 1.09 -2.56 -0.14
CA THR A 6 2.49 -2.71 -0.54
C THR A 6 2.86 -1.70 -1.62
N VAL A 7 3.98 -1.00 -1.41
CA VAL A 7 4.60 -0.10 -2.37
C VAL A 7 5.72 -0.83 -3.10
N TYR A 8 5.66 -0.83 -4.43
CA TYR A 8 6.67 -1.40 -5.31
C TYR A 8 7.39 -0.30 -6.11
N LYS A 9 8.71 -0.38 -6.18
CA LYS A 9 9.56 0.43 -7.07
C LYS A 9 10.39 -0.51 -7.91
N ASN A 10 10.30 -0.40 -9.24
CA ASN A 10 10.98 -1.30 -10.18
C ASN A 10 10.73 -2.80 -9.89
N LYS A 11 9.48 -3.18 -9.56
CA LYS A 11 9.06 -4.54 -9.18
C LYS A 11 9.61 -5.06 -7.84
N VAL A 12 10.30 -4.24 -7.06
CA VAL A 12 10.78 -4.58 -5.71
C VAL A 12 9.86 -3.94 -4.69
N ALA A 13 9.38 -4.71 -3.71
CA ALA A 13 8.62 -4.19 -2.58
C ALA A 13 9.55 -3.36 -1.68
N ILE A 14 9.17 -2.11 -1.41
CA ILE A 14 9.97 -1.16 -0.62
C ILE A 14 9.31 -0.73 0.70
N GLU A 15 7.99 -0.89 0.81
CA GLU A 15 7.23 -0.64 2.04
C GLU A 15 5.95 -1.50 2.01
N THR A 16 5.60 -2.11 3.15
CA THR A 16 4.34 -2.85 3.32
C THR A 16 3.69 -2.43 4.64
N ARG A 17 2.38 -2.12 4.62
CA ARG A 17 1.59 -1.82 5.81
C ARG A 17 0.45 -2.81 5.99
N TRP A 18 0.19 -3.20 7.22
CA TRP A 18 -0.93 -4.06 7.59
C TRP A 18 -2.12 -3.22 8.03
N ALA A 19 -3.30 -3.56 7.53
CA ALA A 19 -4.57 -2.94 7.86
C ALA A 19 -5.56 -4.01 8.33
N SER A 20 -6.31 -3.72 9.40
CA SER A 20 -7.34 -4.63 9.93
C SER A 20 -8.68 -4.49 9.22
N SER A 21 -8.81 -3.53 8.30
CA SER A 21 -10.01 -3.29 7.52
C SER A 21 -9.68 -2.78 6.11
N HIS A 22 -10.60 -2.99 5.17
CA HIS A 22 -10.45 -2.48 3.80
C HIS A 22 -10.44 -0.94 3.78
N LEU A 23 -11.14 -0.30 4.72
CA LEU A 23 -11.16 1.15 4.86
C LEU A 23 -9.77 1.68 5.23
N ASP A 24 -9.12 1.08 6.23
CA ASP A 24 -7.76 1.46 6.64
C ASP A 24 -6.75 1.23 5.52
N ALA A 25 -6.90 0.14 4.76
CA ALA A 25 -6.06 -0.12 3.59
C ALA A 25 -6.18 0.99 2.53
N ARG A 26 -7.39 1.52 2.31
CA ARG A 26 -7.60 2.66 1.40
C ARG A 26 -7.00 3.96 1.95
N ILE A 27 -7.10 4.20 3.25
CA ILE A 27 -6.47 5.35 3.91
C ILE A 27 -4.95 5.27 3.74
N PHE A 28 -4.33 4.14 4.05
CA PHE A 28 -2.89 3.95 3.88
C PHE A 28 -2.45 4.09 2.43
N ARG A 29 -3.22 3.57 1.46
CA ARG A 29 -2.92 3.80 0.05
C ARG A 29 -2.86 5.29 -0.29
N PHE A 30 -3.79 6.10 0.22
CA PHE A 30 -3.81 7.54 -0.03
C PHE A 30 -2.62 8.26 0.63
N GLU A 31 -2.26 7.89 1.85
CA GLU A 31 -1.06 8.41 2.53
C GLU A 31 0.22 8.07 1.76
N LEU A 32 0.34 6.82 1.30
CA LEU A 32 1.49 6.36 0.52
C LEU A 32 1.55 7.03 -0.85
N GLN A 33 0.41 7.27 -1.50
CA GLN A 33 0.34 8.06 -2.74
C GLN A 33 0.91 9.47 -2.55
N LYS A 34 0.57 10.14 -1.44
CA LYS A 34 1.15 11.45 -1.11
C LYS A 34 2.64 11.38 -0.78
N LYS A 35 3.06 10.37 -0.01
CA LYS A 35 4.46 10.17 0.38
C LYS A 35 5.39 9.96 -0.82
N TYR A 36 4.90 9.24 -1.82
CA TYR A 36 5.66 8.90 -3.04
C TYR A 36 5.23 9.73 -4.26
N ASP A 37 4.61 10.89 -4.04
CA ASP A 37 4.21 11.78 -5.13
C ASP A 37 5.41 12.17 -6.00
N GLY A 38 5.21 12.19 -7.32
CA GLY A 38 6.28 12.40 -8.30
C GLY A 38 7.26 11.23 -8.48
N GLN A 39 7.14 10.13 -7.73
CA GLN A 39 7.96 8.93 -7.92
C GLN A 39 7.23 7.86 -8.73
N LYS A 40 7.97 7.13 -9.56
CA LYS A 40 7.45 5.96 -10.29
C LYS A 40 7.35 4.75 -9.36
N VAL A 41 6.28 4.71 -8.56
CA VAL A 41 5.94 3.58 -7.67
C VAL A 41 4.57 3.01 -8.02
N LYS A 42 4.34 1.74 -7.68
CA LYS A 42 3.04 1.06 -7.75
C LYS A 42 2.60 0.76 -6.32
N ILE A 43 1.34 1.03 -5.97
CA ILE A 43 0.80 0.76 -4.64
C ILE A 43 -0.38 -0.20 -4.80
N GLU A 44 -0.30 -1.34 -4.14
CA GLU A 44 -1.30 -2.43 -4.22
C GLU A 44 -1.91 -2.70 -2.85
N ILE A 45 -3.20 -3.02 -2.84
CA ILE A 45 -3.90 -3.51 -1.65
C ILE A 45 -4.23 -4.98 -1.90
N GLU A 46 -3.83 -5.85 -0.98
CA GLU A 46 -4.13 -7.28 -1.02
C GLU A 46 -4.91 -7.66 0.23
N GLU A 47 -5.84 -8.60 0.10
CA GLU A 47 -6.55 -9.18 1.23
C GLU A 47 -5.84 -10.46 1.67
N VAL A 48 -5.69 -10.63 2.99
CA VAL A 48 -4.96 -11.73 3.61
C VAL A 48 -5.89 -12.40 4.62
N GLU A 49 -6.15 -13.69 4.38
CA GLU A 49 -6.92 -14.57 5.27
C GLU A 49 -6.08 -15.06 6.46
#